data_AF-A0A9D5Y5Z1-F1
#
_entry.id   AF-A0A9D5Y5Z1-F1
#
_cell.length_a   1.000
_cell.length_b   1.000
_cell.length_c   1.000
_cell.angle_alpha   90.00
_cell.angle_beta   90.00
_cell.angle_gamma   90.00
#
_symmetry.space_group_name_H-M   'P 1'
#
loop_
_entity.id
_entity.type
_entity.pdbx_description
1 polymer ?
#
loop_
_entity_poly.entity_id
_entity_poly.type
_entity_poly.pdbx_seq_one_letter_code
_entity_poly.pdbx_strand_id
1 'polypeptide(L)' 'MYENIAAKIKLLAKIVFGLGALIGLVFAILLFADVIVDEDLAFLGIIPLIFGPVFGWLSSLLVYGFGELIEKTTDIANKQ' A
#
# COMPACT_ATOMS: atom_id res chain seq x y z
N MET A 1 -0.19 4.55 -24.24
CA MET A 1 0.27 3.81 -23.03
C MET A 1 1.04 4.71 -22.06
N TYR A 2 2.00 5.52 -22.55
CA TYR A 2 2.83 6.45 -21.77
C TYR A 2 2.25 7.86 -21.60
N GLU A 3 1.04 8.12 -22.10
CA GLU A 3 0.30 9.35 -21.79
C GLU A 3 -0.19 9.30 -20.34
N ASN A 4 -0.13 10.46 -19.66
CA ASN A 4 -0.58 10.64 -18.28
C ASN A 4 0.07 9.67 -17.28
N ILE A 5 1.37 9.36 -17.44
CA ILE A 5 2.13 8.49 -16.54
C ILE A 5 2.01 8.91 -15.07
N ALA A 6 2.10 10.21 -14.78
CA ALA A 6 1.97 10.72 -13.41
C ALA A 6 0.65 10.30 -12.76
N ALA A 7 -0.47 10.49 -13.46
CA ALA A 7 -1.79 10.10 -12.96
C ALA A 7 -1.91 8.58 -12.74
N LYS A 8 -1.30 7.76 -13.61
CA LYS A 8 -1.28 6.29 -13.47
C LYS A 8 -0.46 5.84 -12.28
N ILE A 9 0.70 6.46 -12.02
CA ILE A 9 1.54 6.16 -10.86
C ILE A 9 0.81 6.54 -9.57
N LYS A 10 0.15 7.69 -9.53
CA LYS A 10 -0.68 8.10 -8.39
C LYS A 10 -1.84 7.15 -8.13
N LEU A 11 -2.48 6.64 -9.18
CA LEU A 11 -3.51 5.60 -9.06
C LEU A 11 -2.92 4.30 -8.51
N LEU A 12 -1.76 3.88 -9.03
CA LEU A 12 -1.05 2.69 -8.55
C LEU A 12 -0.72 2.79 -7.07
N ALA A 13 -0.30 3.96 -6.58
CA ALA A 13 -0.04 4.18 -5.15
C ALA A 13 -1.27 3.87 -4.28
N LYS A 14 -2.47 4.29 -4.72
CA LYS A 14 -3.72 3.99 -4.01
C LYS A 14 -4.02 2.49 -4.02
N ILE A 15 -3.75 1.82 -5.13
CA ILE A 15 -3.92 0.36 -5.27
C ILE A 15 -2.93 -0.38 -4.34
N VAL A 16 -1.67 0.05 -4.30
CA VAL A 16 -0.63 -0.52 -3.42
C VAL A 16 -1.03 -0.41 -1.95
N PHE A 17 -1.57 0.74 -1.53
CA PHE A 17 -2.09 0.90 -0.18
C PHE A 17 -3.22 -0.10 0.11
N GLY A 18 -4.23 -0.16 -0.77
CA GLY A 18 -5.36 -1.07 -0.63
C GLY A 18 -4.95 -2.54 -0.57
N LEU A 19 -4.00 -2.95 -1.41
CA LEU A 19 -3.44 -4.31 -1.40
C LEU A 19 -2.67 -4.58 -0.12
N GLY A 20 -1.85 -3.65 0.36
CA GLY A 20 -1.12 -3.82 1.63
C GLY A 20 -2.05 -4.02 2.82
N ALA A 21 -3.12 -3.23 2.90
CA ALA A 21 -4.16 -3.38 3.92
C ALA A 21 -4.93 -4.72 3.77
N LEU A 22 -5.30 -5.09 2.55
CA LEU A 22 -6.03 -6.33 2.27
C LEU A 22 -5.19 -7.57 2.62
N ILE A 23 -3.90 -7.58 2.25
CA ILE A 23 -2.98 -8.66 2.59
C ILE A 23 -2.84 -8.77 4.11
N GLY A 24 -2.62 -7.65 4.81
CA GLY A 24 -2.55 -7.62 6.27
C GLY A 24 -3.81 -8.20 6.93
N LEU A 25 -4.99 -7.84 6.42
CA LEU A 25 -6.28 -8.35 6.89
C LEU A 25 -6.41 -9.87 6.67
N VAL A 26 -6.08 -10.36 5.46
CA VAL A 26 -6.16 -11.79 5.14
C VAL A 26 -5.22 -12.60 6.03
N PHE A 27 -3.98 -12.14 6.22
CA PHE A 27 -3.03 -12.80 7.12
C PHE A 27 -3.51 -12.82 8.57
N ALA A 28 -4.08 -11.71 9.06
CA ALA A 28 -4.66 -11.66 10.40
C ALA A 28 -5.81 -12.66 10.57
N ILE A 29 -6.72 -12.75 9.59
CA ILE A 29 -7.84 -13.70 9.62
C ILE A 29 -7.34 -15.15 9.66
N LEU A 30 -6.32 -15.49 8.86
CA LEU A 30 -5.74 -16.83 8.86
C LEU A 30 -5.16 -17.19 10.23
N LEU A 31 -4.40 -16.26 10.84
CA LEU A 31 -3.84 -16.48 12.18
C LEU A 31 -4.92 -16.59 13.25
N PHE A 32 -5.98 -15.78 13.18
CA PHE A 32 -7.11 -15.88 14.11
C PHE A 32 -7.93 -17.17 13.94
N ALA A 33 -8.00 -17.72 12.73
CA ALA A 33 -8.65 -19.02 12.51
C ALA A 33 -7.89 -20.17 13.17
N ASP A 34 -6.55 -20.07 13.23
CA ASP A 34 -5.68 -21.07 13.87
C ASP A 34 -5.61 -20.93 15.41
N VAL A 35 -6.19 -19.88 16.00
CA VAL A 35 -6.28 -19.70 17.47
C VAL A 35 -7.03 -20.85 18.16
N ILE A 36 -7.91 -21.54 17.43
CA ILE A 36 -8.61 -22.73 17.96
C ILE A 36 -7.61 -23.85 18.33
N VAL A 37 -6.42 -23.85 17.73
CA VAL A 37 -5.35 -24.85 17.94
C VAL A 37 -4.31 -24.37 18.95
N ASP A 38 -4.02 -23.07 18.98
CA ASP A 38 -3.01 -22.47 19.87
C ASP A 38 -3.38 -21.03 20.24
N GLU A 39 -3.65 -20.79 21.53
CA GLU A 39 -4.09 -19.51 22.06
C GLU A 39 -3.04 -18.39 21.92
N ASP A 40 -1.75 -18.75 21.84
CA ASP A 40 -0.66 -17.77 21.66
C ASP A 40 -0.67 -17.14 20.26
N LEU A 41 -1.31 -17.79 19.27
CA LEU A 41 -1.45 -17.27 17.90
C LEU A 41 -2.38 -16.05 17.82
N ALA A 42 -3.21 -15.81 18.84
CA ALA A 42 -4.13 -14.67 18.87
C ALA A 42 -3.35 -13.35 18.92
N PHE A 43 -2.26 -13.30 19.70
CA PHE A 43 -1.41 -12.11 19.77
C PHE A 43 -0.63 -11.90 18.46
N LEU A 44 -0.25 -12.98 17.77
CA LEU A 44 0.43 -12.91 16.48
C LEU A 44 -0.46 -12.33 15.37
N GLY A 45 -1.78 -12.58 15.39
CA GLY A 45 -2.74 -12.06 14.42
C GLY A 45 -2.90 -10.52 14.44
N ILE A 46 -2.60 -9.88 15.56
CA ILE A 46 -2.67 -8.41 15.70
C ILE A 46 -1.55 -7.72 14.89
N ILE A 47 -0.39 -8.36 14.80
CA ILE A 47 0.79 -7.81 14.11
C ILE A 47 0.50 -7.49 12.63
N PRO A 48 0.07 -8.43 11.77
CA PRO A 48 -0.21 -8.13 10.37
C PRO A 48 -1.37 -7.13 10.18
N LEU A 49 -2.30 -7.05 11.13
CA LEU A 49 -3.42 -6.10 11.10
C LEU A 49 -2.95 -4.64 11.25
N ILE A 50 -1.88 -4.42 12.01
CA ILE A 50 -1.25 -3.10 12.16
C ILE A 50 -0.21 -2.86 11.07
N PHE A 51 0.70 -3.82 10.88
CA PHE A 51 1.85 -3.65 9.99
C PHE A 51 1.45 -3.66 8.51
N GLY A 52 0.42 -4.39 8.09
CA GLY A 52 -0.06 -4.40 6.70
C GLY A 52 -0.47 -3.01 6.21
N PRO A 53 -1.42 -2.32 6.88
CA PRO A 53 -1.78 -0.95 6.56
C PRO A 53 -0.62 0.04 6.66
N VAL A 54 0.24 -0.08 7.68
CA VAL A 54 1.41 0.81 7.86
C VAL A 54 2.41 0.66 6.71
N PHE A 55 2.73 -0.57 6.33
CA PHE A 55 3.66 -0.83 5.23
C PHE A 55 3.06 -0.45 3.88
N GLY A 56 1.77 -0.75 3.67
CA GLY A 56 1.01 -0.31 2.50
C GLY A 56 0.98 1.22 2.39
N TRP A 57 0.79 1.91 3.50
CA TRP A 57 0.79 3.37 3.57
C TRP A 57 2.15 3.94 3.23
N LEU A 58 3.22 3.47 3.89
CA LEU A 58 4.59 3.93 3.63
C LEU A 58 4.99 3.72 2.16
N SER A 59 4.70 2.55 1.60
CA SER A 59 4.97 2.23 0.20
C SER A 59 4.16 3.12 -0.75
N SER A 60 2.89 3.36 -0.43
CA SER A 60 2.04 4.24 -1.23
C SER A 60 2.53 5.69 -1.26
N LEU A 61 3.11 6.20 -0.16
CA LEU A 61 3.68 7.54 -0.12
C LEU A 61 4.85 7.69 -1.10
N LEU A 62 5.73 6.69 -1.15
CA LEU A 62 6.88 6.69 -2.07
C LEU A 62 6.42 6.66 -3.54
N VAL A 63 5.47 5.78 -3.86
CA VAL A 63 4.93 5.67 -5.23
C VAL A 63 4.15 6.93 -5.61
N TYR A 64 3.31 7.45 -4.72
CA TYR A 64 2.53 8.66 -4.98
C TYR A 64 3.44 9.87 -5.16
N GLY A 65 4.43 10.03 -4.27
CA GLY A 65 5.42 11.10 -4.34
C GLY A 65 6.23 11.06 -5.64
N PHE A 66 6.57 9.87 -6.12
CA PHE A 66 7.21 9.71 -7.43
C PHE A 66 6.29 10.17 -8.58
N GLY A 67 5.00 9.83 -8.52
CA GLY A 67 4.00 10.32 -9.47
C GLY A 67 3.86 11.84 -9.45
N GLU A 68 3.85 12.46 -8.27
CA GLU A 68 3.82 13.92 -8.09
C GLU A 68 5.07 14.59 -8.67
N LEU A 69 6.25 14.02 -8.43
CA LEU A 69 7.51 14.56 -8.93
C LEU A 69 7.56 14.56 -10.47
N ILE A 70 7.08 13.48 -11.10
CA ILE A 70 6.98 13.40 -12.56
C ILE A 70 6.02 14.47 -13.08
N GLU A 71 4.84 14.61 -12.47
CA GLU A 71 3.85 15.62 -12.88
C GLU A 71 4.45 17.02 -12.88
N LYS A 72 5.08 17.41 -11.76
CA LYS A 72 5.71 18.73 -11.62
C LYS A 72 6.83 18.94 -12.62
N THR A 73 7.62 17.91 -12.91
CA THR A 73 8.72 18.00 -13.88
C THR A 73 8.18 18.17 -15.31
N THR A 74 7.13 17.43 -15.68
CA THR A 74 6.46 17.56 -16.97
C THR A 74 5.81 18.93 -17.12
N ASP A 75 5.16 19.45 -16.07
CA ASP A 75 4.58 20.80 -16.06
C ASP A 75 5.64 21.89 -16.30
N ILE A 76 6.84 21.73 -15.73
CA ILE A 76 7.95 22.67 -15.94
C ILE A 76 8.42 22.60 -17.40
N ALA A 77 8.62 21.39 -17.94
CA ALA A 77 9.07 21.19 -19.32
C ALA A 77 8.07 21.76 -20.34
N ASN A 78 6.77 21.68 -20.07
CA ASN A 78 5.73 22.21 -20.94
C ASN A 78 5.54 23.74 -20.85
N LYS A 79 6.13 24.40 -19.85
CA LYS A 79 6.06 25.86 -19.66
C LYS A 79 7.25 26.60 -20.26
N GLN A 80 8.24 25.88 -20.80
CA GLN A 80 9.39 26.42 -21.53
C GLN A 80 9.12 26.40 -23.04
#